data_AF-A0A7W6D622-F1
#
_entry.id   AF-A0A7W6D622-F1
#
_cell.length_a   1.000
_cell.length_b   1.000
_cell.length_c   1.000
_cell.angle_alpha   90.00
_cell.angle_beta   90.00
_cell.angle_gamma   90.00
#
_symmetry.space_group_name_H-M   'P 1'
#
loop_
_entity.id
_entity.type
_entity.pdbx_description
1 polymer ?
#
loop_
_entity_poly.entity_id
_entity_poly.type
_entity_poly.pdbx_seq_one_letter_code
_entity_poly.pdbx_strand_id
1 'polypeptide(L)'
;MTGIVLTDVTRIHRGGAPAVANLSLEIPAGAFCVLTGPAGSGKSTLLRLIAGVEPLTAGVIEIGDAVRQSWRAGRDDVAELVDPQSLRPRRTLYDNMSHGLTTHGLSRKDAQERVLRAADDLALAPALARRPAQVSAGERSRAALARAFTRRPRALLFDEPLANLEPRERLALRRRIRELHRASGVTTVYATHDVADALALADLLVVMENGAVVEAGPPAELYDRPRRRRAAELLGAPPMNILPVRANQTGLSLEDGTHLGGASVMTTAVYAYLGVRPERLFVLDDASPQPGAKLPVTVEEVEAAGADVYVHGRVGAHPVTARLTGRPEIGPDGRVVLGARREHLHMFDVESGERL
;
A
#
# COMPACT_ATOMS: atom_id res chain seq x y z
N MET A 1 9.62 -18.42 -14.06
CA MET A 1 8.91 -17.65 -13.02
C MET A 1 7.53 -17.30 -13.56
N THR A 2 6.53 -17.10 -12.69
CA THR A 2 5.12 -17.14 -13.08
C THR A 2 4.45 -15.78 -12.94
N GLY A 3 4.03 -15.13 -14.03
CA GLY A 3 3.24 -13.89 -13.96
C GLY A 3 1.79 -14.15 -13.54
N ILE A 4 1.08 -13.09 -13.15
CA ILE A 4 -0.37 -13.12 -12.91
C ILE A 4 -1.03 -12.07 -13.81
N VAL A 5 -2.00 -12.48 -14.61
CA VAL A 5 -2.79 -11.58 -15.47
C VAL A 5 -4.24 -11.63 -15.04
N LEU A 6 -4.82 -10.46 -14.82
CA LEU A 6 -6.23 -10.28 -14.52
C LEU A 6 -6.86 -9.50 -15.66
N THR A 7 -7.93 -10.04 -16.24
CA THR A 7 -8.64 -9.43 -17.36
C THR A 7 -10.11 -9.29 -17.00
N ASP A 8 -10.56 -8.04 -16.87
CA ASP A 8 -11.94 -7.63 -16.60
C ASP A 8 -12.56 -8.32 -15.37
N VAL A 9 -11.73 -8.58 -14.36
CA VAL A 9 -12.09 -9.35 -13.17
C VAL A 9 -13.16 -8.60 -12.39
N THR A 10 -14.31 -9.26 -12.23
CA THR A 10 -15.45 -8.70 -11.52
C THR A 10 -15.94 -9.68 -10.46
N ARG A 11 -16.28 -9.13 -9.30
CA ARG A 11 -16.93 -9.87 -8.21
C ARG A 11 -18.05 -9.04 -7.60
N ILE A 12 -19.26 -9.56 -7.70
CA ILE A 12 -20.47 -9.01 -7.09
C ILE A 12 -20.99 -9.99 -6.04
N HIS A 13 -21.12 -9.53 -4.79
CA HIS A 13 -21.81 -10.29 -3.74
C HIS A 13 -23.33 -10.16 -3.93
N ARG A 14 -24.10 -11.14 -3.46
CA ARG A 14 -25.57 -11.18 -3.66
C ARG A 14 -26.23 -9.85 -3.25
N GLY A 15 -26.87 -9.17 -4.21
CA GLY A 15 -27.68 -7.98 -4.00
C GLY A 15 -26.92 -6.67 -3.74
N GLY A 16 -25.61 -6.61 -3.99
CA GLY A 16 -24.77 -5.46 -3.66
C GLY A 16 -24.01 -4.84 -4.84
N ALA A 17 -23.33 -3.74 -4.57
CA ALA A 17 -22.32 -3.16 -5.46
C ALA A 17 -21.14 -4.14 -5.69
N PRO A 18 -20.41 -4.04 -6.81
CA PRO A 18 -19.24 -4.86 -7.06
C PRO A 18 -18.16 -4.63 -5.98
N ALA A 19 -17.68 -5.71 -5.37
CA ALA A 19 -16.54 -5.69 -4.46
C ALA A 19 -15.20 -5.62 -5.21
N VAL A 20 -15.18 -6.14 -6.44
CA VAL A 20 -14.14 -5.88 -7.45
C VAL A 20 -14.87 -5.58 -8.75
N ALA A 21 -14.54 -4.48 -9.40
CA ALA A 21 -15.29 -3.92 -10.53
C ALA A 21 -14.40 -3.79 -11.77
N ASN A 22 -14.58 -4.69 -12.75
CA ASN A 22 -13.89 -4.66 -14.04
C ASN A 22 -12.38 -4.39 -13.94
N LEU A 23 -11.70 -5.17 -13.11
CA LEU A 23 -10.30 -4.96 -12.78
C LEU A 23 -9.41 -5.71 -13.76
N SER A 24 -8.58 -4.95 -14.49
CA SER A 24 -7.51 -5.48 -15.33
C SER A 24 -6.15 -5.05 -14.77
N LEU A 25 -5.26 -6.04 -14.56
CA LEU A 25 -3.96 -5.84 -13.93
C LEU A 25 -2.99 -6.94 -14.37
N GLU A 26 -1.77 -6.54 -14.70
CA GLU A 26 -0.66 -7.46 -14.96
C GLU A 26 0.37 -7.37 -13.84
N ILE A 27 0.71 -8.51 -13.26
CA ILE A 27 1.74 -8.65 -12.23
C ILE A 27 2.91 -9.44 -12.84
N PRO A 28 4.07 -8.80 -13.03
CA PRO A 28 5.23 -9.46 -13.63
C PRO A 28 5.69 -10.67 -12.83
N ALA A 29 6.26 -11.64 -13.54
CA ALA A 29 6.82 -12.84 -12.92
C ALA A 29 7.92 -12.50 -11.91
N GLY A 30 7.79 -13.02 -10.70
CA GLY A 30 8.73 -12.79 -9.60
C GLY A 30 8.61 -11.42 -8.93
N ALA A 31 7.64 -10.57 -9.32
CA ALA A 31 7.43 -9.29 -8.68
C ALA A 31 6.81 -9.42 -7.28
N PHE A 32 7.15 -8.49 -6.39
CA PHE A 32 6.40 -8.23 -5.17
C PHE A 32 5.35 -7.15 -5.45
N CYS A 33 4.13 -7.56 -5.76
CA CYS A 33 3.00 -6.67 -5.93
C CYS A 33 2.38 -6.33 -4.58
N VAL A 34 2.20 -5.05 -4.27
CA VAL A 34 1.43 -4.62 -3.09
C VAL A 34 0.12 -3.96 -3.52
N LEU A 35 -0.99 -4.46 -2.98
CA LEU A 35 -2.30 -3.82 -3.05
C LEU A 35 -2.46 -2.92 -1.82
N THR A 36 -2.71 -1.64 -2.02
CA THR A 36 -2.98 -0.67 -0.95
C THR A 36 -4.28 0.09 -1.18
N GLY A 37 -4.83 0.68 -0.13
CA GLY A 37 -6.02 1.52 -0.17
C GLY A 37 -6.89 1.39 1.07
N PRO A 38 -8.01 2.13 1.15
CA PRO A 38 -8.88 2.15 2.32
C PRO A 38 -9.48 0.79 2.68
N ALA A 39 -9.99 0.66 3.91
CA ALA A 39 -10.82 -0.49 4.27
C ALA A 39 -12.01 -0.61 3.30
N GLY A 40 -12.32 -1.84 2.86
CA GLY A 40 -13.39 -2.08 1.89
C GLY A 40 -13.03 -1.80 0.42
N SER A 41 -11.78 -1.46 0.09
CA SER A 41 -11.37 -1.19 -1.30
C SER A 41 -11.31 -2.42 -2.23
N GLY A 42 -11.57 -3.63 -1.72
CA GLY A 42 -11.60 -4.87 -2.51
C GLY A 42 -10.31 -5.71 -2.50
N LYS A 43 -9.26 -5.30 -1.77
CA LYS A 43 -7.95 -6.01 -1.72
C LYS A 43 -8.07 -7.48 -1.31
N SER A 44 -8.67 -7.77 -0.16
CA SER A 44 -8.84 -9.14 0.36
C SER A 44 -9.74 -9.98 -0.54
N THR A 45 -10.77 -9.38 -1.14
CA THR A 45 -11.61 -10.04 -2.15
C THR A 45 -10.78 -10.40 -3.37
N LEU A 46 -9.97 -9.47 -3.91
CA LEU A 46 -9.09 -9.73 -5.04
C LEU A 46 -8.10 -10.87 -4.75
N LEU A 47 -7.48 -10.89 -3.57
CA LEU A 47 -6.60 -12.00 -3.16
C LEU A 47 -7.33 -13.35 -3.13
N ARG A 48 -8.57 -13.39 -2.61
CA ARG A 48 -9.37 -14.63 -2.56
C ARG A 48 -9.81 -15.11 -3.94
N LEU A 49 -10.05 -14.19 -4.88
CA LEU A 49 -10.30 -14.51 -6.29
C LEU A 49 -9.05 -15.12 -6.94
N ILE A 50 -7.88 -14.48 -6.77
CA ILE A 50 -6.60 -15.01 -7.29
C ILE A 50 -6.31 -16.40 -6.67
N ALA A 51 -6.54 -16.56 -5.37
CA ALA A 51 -6.39 -17.83 -4.66
C ALA A 51 -7.36 -18.91 -5.12
N GLY A 52 -8.49 -18.55 -5.76
CA GLY A 52 -9.54 -19.49 -6.16
C GLY A 52 -10.40 -19.98 -4.99
N VAL A 53 -10.32 -19.29 -3.86
CA VAL A 53 -11.16 -19.55 -2.67
C VAL A 53 -12.55 -18.94 -2.88
N GLU A 54 -12.64 -17.88 -3.68
CA GLU A 54 -13.88 -17.21 -4.04
C GLU A 54 -14.08 -17.24 -5.57
N PRO A 55 -15.30 -17.48 -6.08
CA PRO A 55 -15.53 -17.56 -7.52
C PRO A 55 -15.69 -16.17 -8.16
N LEU A 56 -15.30 -16.07 -9.43
CA LEU A 56 -15.49 -14.88 -10.27
C LEU A 56 -16.98 -14.66 -10.58
N THR A 57 -17.38 -13.41 -10.73
CA THR A 57 -18.64 -13.02 -11.39
C THR A 57 -18.43 -12.79 -12.89
N ALA A 58 -17.29 -12.22 -13.29
CA ALA A 58 -16.88 -12.13 -14.68
C ALA A 58 -15.34 -11.97 -14.76
N GLY A 59 -14.81 -12.05 -15.99
CA GLY A 59 -13.39 -11.92 -16.26
C GLY A 59 -12.61 -13.22 -16.13
N VAL A 60 -11.29 -13.10 -16.22
CA VAL A 60 -10.34 -14.22 -16.25
C VAL A 60 -9.14 -13.89 -15.37
N ILE A 61 -8.61 -14.89 -14.66
CA ILE A 61 -7.34 -14.80 -13.95
C ILE A 61 -6.40 -15.88 -14.48
N GLU A 62 -5.21 -15.49 -14.91
CA GLU A 62 -4.17 -16.39 -15.41
C GLU A 62 -2.96 -16.35 -14.47
N ILE A 63 -2.45 -17.52 -14.07
CA ILE A 63 -1.27 -17.67 -13.23
C ILE A 63 -0.29 -18.62 -13.93
N GLY A 64 0.56 -18.05 -14.77
CA GLY A 64 1.38 -18.82 -15.72
C GLY A 64 0.54 -19.49 -16.78
N ASP A 65 0.70 -20.79 -16.94
CA ASP A 65 -0.10 -21.66 -17.82
C ASP A 65 -1.46 -22.05 -17.21
N ALA A 66 -1.72 -21.73 -15.94
CA ALA A 66 -3.00 -22.02 -15.31
C ALA A 66 -4.00 -20.88 -15.58
N VAL A 67 -5.00 -21.15 -16.42
CA VAL A 67 -6.11 -20.22 -16.70
C VAL A 67 -7.29 -20.54 -15.78
N ARG A 68 -7.78 -19.54 -15.06
CA ARG A 68 -8.98 -19.63 -14.22
C ARG A 68 -10.12 -18.85 -14.86
N GLN A 69 -11.09 -19.63 -15.32
CA GLN A 69 -12.39 -19.15 -15.80
C GLN A 69 -13.47 -19.82 -14.93
N SER A 70 -14.57 -19.11 -14.67
CA SER A 70 -15.82 -19.63 -14.06
C SER A 70 -16.00 -19.62 -12.52
N TRP A 71 -17.24 -19.97 -12.16
CA TRP A 71 -18.02 -19.78 -10.93
C TRP A 71 -17.73 -20.78 -9.80
N ARG A 72 -16.72 -21.65 -9.95
CA ARG A 72 -16.43 -22.72 -9.00
C ARG A 72 -15.09 -22.48 -8.33
N ALA A 73 -15.11 -22.35 -7.00
CA ALA A 73 -13.90 -22.35 -6.19
C ALA A 73 -13.21 -23.72 -6.31
N GLY A 74 -11.93 -23.73 -6.63
CA GLY A 74 -11.09 -24.92 -6.77
C GLY A 74 -9.82 -24.76 -5.94
N ARG A 75 -9.43 -25.81 -5.20
CA ARG A 75 -8.13 -25.86 -4.51
C ARG A 75 -7.09 -26.39 -5.48
N ASP A 76 -6.50 -25.50 -6.27
CA ASP A 76 -5.26 -25.83 -6.96
C ASP A 76 -4.10 -25.20 -6.18
N ASP A 77 -3.01 -25.94 -6.04
CA ASP A 77 -1.79 -25.52 -5.34
C ASP A 77 -0.99 -24.43 -6.08
N VAL A 78 -1.64 -23.74 -7.02
CA VAL A 78 -1.05 -22.68 -7.86
C VAL A 78 -0.74 -21.46 -7.02
N ALA A 79 -1.66 -21.04 -6.14
CA ALA A 79 -1.49 -19.89 -5.27
C ALA A 79 -1.87 -20.22 -3.82
N GLU A 80 -1.00 -19.86 -2.87
CA GLU A 80 -1.27 -20.04 -1.44
C GLU A 80 -1.71 -18.71 -0.82
N LEU A 81 -2.94 -18.68 -0.29
CA LEU A 81 -3.42 -17.57 0.54
C LEU A 81 -2.91 -17.71 1.98
N VAL A 82 -2.21 -16.68 2.43
CA VAL A 82 -1.57 -16.58 3.73
C VAL A 82 -2.35 -15.59 4.58
N ASP A 83 -3.12 -16.17 5.50
CA ASP A 83 -3.89 -15.45 6.50
C ASP A 83 -3.52 -16.04 7.88
N PRO A 84 -2.98 -15.24 8.82
CA PRO A 84 -2.69 -15.68 10.18
C PRO A 84 -3.90 -16.33 10.90
N GLN A 85 -5.12 -15.95 10.53
CA GLN A 85 -6.37 -16.50 11.08
C GLN A 85 -6.75 -17.87 10.49
N SER A 86 -6.12 -18.27 9.38
CA SER A 86 -6.39 -19.54 8.69
C SER A 86 -5.70 -20.76 9.30
N LEU A 87 -4.96 -20.61 10.41
CA LEU A 87 -4.34 -21.73 11.12
C LEU A 87 -5.41 -22.61 11.79
N ARG A 88 -5.29 -23.94 11.66
CA ARG A 88 -6.24 -24.89 12.23
C ARG A 88 -6.09 -24.91 13.76
N PRO A 89 -7.14 -24.59 14.52
CA PRO A 89 -7.04 -24.30 15.96
C PRO A 89 -6.68 -25.52 16.81
N ARG A 90 -7.07 -26.73 16.38
CA ARG A 90 -6.84 -27.98 17.12
C ARG A 90 -5.51 -28.67 16.80
N ARG A 91 -4.73 -28.13 15.85
CA ARG A 91 -3.46 -28.69 15.41
C ARG A 91 -2.29 -27.88 15.96
N THR A 92 -1.14 -28.52 16.19
CA THR A 92 0.09 -27.80 16.55
C THR A 92 0.55 -26.92 15.39
N LEU A 93 1.47 -25.98 15.63
CA LEU A 93 2.07 -25.20 14.56
C LEU A 93 2.83 -26.12 13.59
N TYR A 94 3.55 -27.12 14.09
CA TYR A 94 4.19 -28.16 13.28
C TYR A 94 3.18 -28.88 12.37
N ASP A 95 2.04 -29.32 12.91
CA ASP A 95 1.00 -30.01 12.13
C ASP A 95 0.34 -29.09 11.09
N ASN A 96 0.21 -27.80 11.40
CA ASN A 96 -0.30 -26.82 10.45
C ASN A 96 0.65 -26.66 9.25
N MET A 97 1.96 -26.69 9.49
CA MET A 97 2.98 -26.52 8.45
C MET A 97 3.24 -27.82 7.66
N SER A 98 3.28 -28.97 8.33
CA SER A 98 3.60 -30.27 7.71
C SER A 98 2.44 -30.89 6.94
N HIS A 99 1.19 -30.62 7.34
CA HIS A 99 0.04 -31.32 6.76
C HIS A 99 -0.05 -31.17 5.25
N GLY A 100 0.09 -29.94 4.72
CA GLY A 100 0.07 -29.71 3.29
C GLY A 100 1.13 -30.54 2.56
N LEU A 101 2.37 -30.52 3.07
CA LEU A 101 3.49 -31.25 2.48
C LEU A 101 3.21 -32.75 2.38
N THR A 102 2.71 -33.35 3.47
CA THR A 102 2.39 -34.79 3.49
C THR A 102 1.22 -35.16 2.59
N THR A 103 0.22 -34.27 2.46
CA THR A 103 -0.93 -34.49 1.57
C THR A 103 -0.52 -34.42 0.09
N HIS A 104 0.53 -33.67 -0.25
CA HIS A 104 1.13 -33.64 -1.60
C HIS A 104 2.25 -34.68 -1.80
N GLY A 105 2.26 -35.74 -0.99
CA GLY A 105 3.10 -36.92 -1.21
C GLY A 105 4.54 -36.84 -0.69
N LEU A 106 4.91 -35.80 0.05
CA LEU A 106 6.24 -35.77 0.69
C LEU A 106 6.32 -36.83 1.80
N SER A 107 7.50 -37.46 1.92
CA SER A 107 7.79 -38.33 3.05
C SER A 107 7.72 -37.53 4.36
N ARG A 108 7.42 -38.21 5.47
CA ARG A 108 7.41 -37.56 6.80
C ARG A 108 8.77 -36.93 7.14
N LYS A 109 9.87 -37.56 6.72
CA LYS A 109 11.23 -37.06 6.94
C LYS A 109 11.47 -35.76 6.19
N ASP A 110 11.15 -35.71 4.89
CA ASP A 110 11.35 -34.49 4.08
C ASP A 110 10.44 -33.35 4.54
N ALA A 111 9.20 -33.68 4.93
CA ALA A 111 8.28 -32.71 5.51
C ALA A 111 8.84 -32.13 6.82
N GLN A 112 9.38 -32.99 7.70
CA GLN A 112 10.01 -32.55 8.94
C GLN A 112 11.20 -31.62 8.68
N GLU A 113 12.12 -32.00 7.79
CA GLU A 113 13.29 -31.18 7.45
C GLU A 113 12.90 -29.81 6.91
N ARG A 114 11.90 -29.74 6.02
CA ARG A 114 11.38 -28.46 5.50
C ARG A 114 10.72 -27.61 6.58
N VAL A 115 9.93 -28.22 7.46
CA VAL A 115 9.25 -27.51 8.55
C VAL A 115 10.26 -26.95 9.54
N LEU A 116 11.29 -27.71 9.90
CA LEU A 116 12.33 -27.25 10.83
C LEU A 116 13.13 -26.08 10.24
N ARG A 117 13.55 -26.18 8.97
CA ARG A 117 14.24 -25.05 8.29
C ARG A 117 13.38 -23.79 8.28
N ALA A 118 12.11 -23.89 7.89
CA ALA A 118 11.20 -22.75 7.87
C ALA A 118 10.92 -22.20 9.28
N ALA A 119 10.93 -23.05 10.31
CA ALA A 119 10.77 -22.63 11.69
C ALA A 119 12.00 -21.87 12.20
N ASP A 120 13.22 -22.31 11.85
CA ASP A 120 14.45 -21.59 12.18
C ASP A 120 14.49 -20.24 11.47
N ASP A 121 14.17 -20.24 10.17
CA ASP A 121 14.10 -19.03 9.34
C ASP A 121 13.17 -17.96 9.90
N LEU A 122 12.14 -18.35 10.64
CA LEU A 122 11.11 -17.45 11.19
C LEU A 122 11.09 -17.45 12.72
N ALA A 123 12.15 -17.93 13.39
CA ALA A 123 12.28 -17.96 14.84
C ALA A 123 11.07 -18.59 15.56
N LEU A 124 10.61 -19.74 15.08
CA LEU A 124 9.44 -20.49 15.55
C LEU A 124 9.77 -21.83 16.20
N ALA A 125 11.03 -22.29 16.17
CA ALA A 125 11.40 -23.61 16.68
C ALA A 125 10.86 -23.91 18.09
N PRO A 126 10.91 -22.99 19.09
CA PRO A 126 10.37 -23.24 20.43
C PRO A 126 8.83 -23.34 20.49
N ALA A 127 8.14 -22.82 19.48
CA ALA A 127 6.68 -22.73 19.43
C ALA A 127 6.03 -23.86 18.62
N LEU A 128 6.81 -24.69 17.90
CA LEU A 128 6.29 -25.70 16.97
C LEU A 128 5.29 -26.69 17.60
N ALA A 129 5.50 -27.06 18.86
CA ALA A 129 4.63 -27.98 19.59
C ALA A 129 3.35 -27.33 20.15
N ARG A 130 3.26 -25.99 20.11
CA ARG A 130 2.10 -25.24 20.62
C ARG A 130 1.00 -25.16 19.57
N ARG A 131 -0.24 -24.93 20.02
CA ARG A 131 -1.41 -24.68 19.17
C ARG A 131 -1.59 -23.16 18.95
N PRO A 132 -2.33 -22.72 17.89
CA PRO A 132 -2.54 -21.30 17.60
C PRO A 132 -3.09 -20.45 18.77
N ALA A 133 -3.84 -21.06 19.70
CA ALA A 133 -4.36 -20.38 20.89
C ALA A 133 -3.30 -20.16 21.99
N GLN A 134 -2.14 -20.80 21.90
CA GLN A 134 -1.08 -20.81 22.93
C GLN A 134 0.15 -19.96 22.52
N VAL A 135 0.03 -19.18 21.45
CA VAL A 135 1.14 -18.43 20.85
C VAL A 135 0.73 -16.99 20.59
N SER A 136 1.71 -16.09 20.52
CA SER A 136 1.47 -14.67 20.27
C SER A 136 0.92 -14.41 18.86
N ALA A 137 0.37 -13.21 18.63
CA ALA A 137 -0.03 -12.80 17.27
C ALA A 137 1.15 -12.80 16.28
N GLY A 138 2.34 -12.41 16.74
CA GLY A 138 3.59 -12.51 15.98
C GLY A 138 3.94 -13.95 15.62
N GLU A 139 3.90 -14.86 16.58
CA GLU A 139 4.16 -16.29 16.34
C GLU A 139 3.13 -16.91 15.38
N ARG A 140 1.83 -16.55 15.49
CA ARG A 140 0.81 -16.99 14.52
C ARG A 140 1.10 -16.51 13.11
N SER A 141 1.44 -15.23 12.96
CA SER A 141 1.74 -14.63 11.66
C SER A 141 2.96 -15.28 11.03
N ARG A 142 4.04 -15.43 11.82
CA ARG A 142 5.25 -16.16 11.41
C ARG A 142 4.92 -17.60 11.01
N ALA A 143 4.07 -18.31 11.76
CA ALA A 143 3.70 -19.69 11.44
C ALA A 143 2.88 -19.80 10.13
N ALA A 144 1.99 -18.84 9.86
CA ALA A 144 1.27 -18.77 8.60
C ALA A 144 2.21 -18.50 7.41
N LEU A 145 3.16 -17.58 7.56
CA LEU A 145 4.21 -17.34 6.57
C LEU A 145 5.04 -18.61 6.34
N ALA A 146 5.48 -19.25 7.42
CA ALA A 146 6.29 -20.47 7.35
C ALA A 146 5.56 -21.58 6.59
N ARG A 147 4.26 -21.79 6.86
CA ARG A 147 3.40 -22.73 6.13
C ARG A 147 3.36 -22.44 4.63
N ALA A 148 3.34 -21.17 4.24
CA ALA A 148 3.26 -20.78 2.84
C ALA A 148 4.58 -21.04 2.10
N PHE A 149 5.71 -20.65 2.71
CA PHE A 149 7.03 -20.83 2.11
C PHE A 149 7.46 -22.31 2.01
N THR A 150 7.02 -23.17 2.93
CA THR A 150 7.34 -24.61 2.84
C THR A 150 6.70 -25.30 1.63
N ARG A 151 5.55 -24.80 1.17
CA ARG A 151 4.78 -25.37 0.05
C ARG A 151 5.34 -25.05 -1.33
N ARG A 152 6.10 -23.96 -1.48
CA ARG A 152 6.64 -23.49 -2.77
C ARG A 152 5.56 -23.39 -3.89
N PRO A 153 4.46 -22.64 -3.67
CA PRO A 153 3.45 -22.41 -4.70
C PRO A 153 4.01 -21.55 -5.86
N ARG A 154 3.26 -21.46 -6.97
CA ARG A 154 3.61 -20.56 -8.08
C ARG A 154 3.40 -19.09 -7.74
N ALA A 155 2.47 -18.80 -6.83
CA ALA A 155 2.23 -17.46 -6.29
C ALA A 155 1.96 -17.50 -4.77
N LEU A 156 2.40 -16.46 -4.06
CA LEU A 156 2.14 -16.23 -2.65
C LEU A 156 1.22 -15.03 -2.48
N LEU A 157 0.16 -15.18 -1.71
CA LEU A 157 -0.87 -14.16 -1.52
C LEU A 157 -0.99 -13.84 -0.02
N PHE A 158 -0.63 -12.64 0.40
CA PHE A 158 -0.64 -12.24 1.81
C PHE A 158 -1.75 -11.23 2.08
N ASP A 159 -2.67 -11.55 2.99
CA ASP A 159 -3.77 -10.66 3.39
C ASP A 159 -3.48 -10.07 4.78
N GLU A 160 -3.01 -8.82 4.84
CA GLU A 160 -2.72 -8.09 6.08
C GLU A 160 -1.84 -8.87 7.10
N PRO A 161 -0.74 -9.51 6.68
CA PRO A 161 -0.01 -10.45 7.54
C PRO A 161 0.68 -9.77 8.74
N LEU A 162 0.77 -8.43 8.76
CA LEU A 162 1.45 -7.64 9.80
C LEU A 162 0.52 -6.72 10.62
N ALA A 163 -0.80 -6.74 10.38
CA ALA A 163 -1.73 -5.75 10.93
C ALA A 163 -1.79 -5.73 12.47
N ASN A 164 -1.56 -6.88 13.13
CA ASN A 164 -1.69 -7.03 14.58
C ASN A 164 -0.34 -7.14 15.31
N LEU A 165 0.74 -6.62 14.72
CA LEU A 165 2.09 -6.70 15.28
C LEU A 165 2.55 -5.36 15.83
N GLU A 166 3.29 -5.43 16.93
CA GLU A 166 3.98 -4.28 17.50
C GLU A 166 5.01 -3.70 16.51
N PRO A 167 5.29 -2.38 16.53
CA PRO A 167 6.14 -1.73 15.52
C PRO A 167 7.51 -2.39 15.29
N ARG A 168 8.17 -2.84 16.38
CA ARG A 168 9.47 -3.54 16.29
C ARG A 168 9.34 -4.90 15.61
N GLU A 169 8.31 -5.67 15.94
CA GLU A 169 8.06 -6.98 15.32
C GLU A 169 7.63 -6.82 13.86
N ARG A 170 6.79 -5.83 13.54
CA ARG A 170 6.39 -5.49 12.17
C ARG A 170 7.61 -5.19 11.31
N LEU A 171 8.52 -4.33 11.77
CA LEU A 171 9.74 -4.00 11.02
C LEU A 171 10.62 -5.22 10.77
N ALA A 172 10.85 -6.04 11.79
CA ALA A 172 11.67 -7.25 11.67
C ALA A 172 11.04 -8.24 10.68
N LEU A 173 9.73 -8.49 10.80
CA LEU A 173 9.04 -9.45 9.95
C LEU A 173 8.90 -8.95 8.51
N ARG A 174 8.70 -7.64 8.30
CA ARG A 174 8.71 -7.03 6.97
C ARG A 174 10.03 -7.27 6.24
N ARG A 175 11.16 -7.05 6.91
CA ARG A 175 12.49 -7.36 6.35
C ARG A 175 12.59 -8.83 5.98
N ARG A 176 12.14 -9.71 6.88
CA ARG A 176 12.21 -11.14 6.67
C ARG A 176 11.35 -11.62 5.49
N ILE A 177 10.15 -11.09 5.33
CA ILE A 177 9.29 -11.37 4.17
C ILE A 177 10.01 -10.98 2.87
N ARG A 178 10.65 -9.79 2.84
CA ARG A 178 11.39 -9.33 1.65
C ARG A 178 12.60 -10.23 1.33
N GLU A 179 13.33 -10.68 2.35
CA GLU A 179 14.42 -11.64 2.19
C GLU A 179 13.94 -12.98 1.62
N LEU A 180 12.87 -13.54 2.20
CA LEU A 180 12.30 -14.81 1.74
C LEU A 180 11.75 -14.72 0.31
N HIS A 181 11.14 -13.59 -0.05
CA HIS A 181 10.74 -13.34 -1.42
C HIS A 181 11.94 -13.28 -2.37
N ARG A 182 12.98 -12.50 -2.05
CA ARG A 182 14.20 -12.41 -2.88
C ARG A 182 14.89 -13.75 -3.05
N ALA A 183 14.94 -14.57 -2.00
CA ALA A 183 15.53 -15.89 -2.04
C ALA A 183 14.69 -16.90 -2.84
N SER A 184 13.36 -16.76 -2.85
CA SER A 184 12.46 -17.70 -3.53
C SER A 184 12.14 -17.33 -4.98
N GLY A 185 12.14 -16.03 -5.32
CA GLY A 185 11.72 -15.53 -6.64
C GLY A 185 10.24 -15.78 -6.95
N VAL A 186 9.45 -16.21 -5.97
CA VAL A 186 8.03 -16.49 -6.17
C VAL A 186 7.26 -15.18 -6.28
N THR A 187 6.38 -15.09 -7.27
CA THR A 187 5.49 -13.94 -7.46
C THR A 187 4.61 -13.76 -6.23
N THR A 188 4.62 -12.56 -5.67
CA THR A 188 3.94 -12.26 -4.42
C THR A 188 2.91 -11.17 -4.65
N VAL A 189 1.71 -11.36 -4.11
CA VAL A 189 0.70 -10.30 -3.96
C VAL A 189 0.45 -10.09 -2.47
N TYR A 190 0.63 -8.86 -1.99
CA TYR A 190 0.53 -8.49 -0.59
C TYR A 190 -0.51 -7.39 -0.43
N ALA A 191 -1.55 -7.61 0.36
CA ALA A 191 -2.54 -6.59 0.67
C ALA A 191 -2.24 -5.94 2.02
N THR A 192 -2.28 -4.61 2.05
CA THR A 192 -2.21 -3.85 3.29
C THR A 192 -2.95 -2.52 3.21
N HIS A 193 -3.28 -1.95 4.37
CA HIS A 193 -3.67 -0.55 4.54
C HIS A 193 -2.51 0.33 5.02
N ASP A 194 -1.37 -0.25 5.41
CA ASP A 194 -0.20 0.49 5.86
C ASP A 194 0.64 0.95 4.65
N VAL A 195 0.65 2.26 4.41
CA VAL A 195 1.40 2.87 3.31
C VAL A 195 2.90 2.64 3.45
N ALA A 196 3.45 2.61 4.67
CA ALA A 196 4.88 2.42 4.87
C ALA A 196 5.30 1.01 4.49
N ASP A 197 4.47 0.01 4.79
CA ASP A 197 4.68 -1.37 4.29
C ASP A 197 4.57 -1.43 2.78
N ALA A 198 3.60 -0.74 2.19
CA ALA A 198 3.38 -0.72 0.75
C ALA A 198 4.58 -0.14 -0.02
N LEU A 199 5.10 1.01 0.41
CA LEU A 199 6.26 1.66 -0.20
C LEU A 199 7.57 0.89 0.04
N ALA A 200 7.69 0.18 1.17
CA ALA A 200 8.93 -0.52 1.52
C ALA A 200 9.08 -1.90 0.84
N LEU A 201 7.98 -2.58 0.53
CA LEU A 201 8.00 -3.96 0.03
C LEU A 201 7.84 -4.06 -1.50
N ALA A 202 7.07 -3.15 -2.09
CA ALA A 202 6.60 -3.28 -3.46
C ALA A 202 7.72 -3.14 -4.49
N ASP A 203 7.68 -4.01 -5.51
CA ASP A 203 8.25 -3.74 -6.83
C ASP A 203 7.18 -3.12 -7.74
N LEU A 204 5.93 -3.53 -7.55
CA LEU A 204 4.72 -2.97 -8.18
C LEU A 204 3.74 -2.58 -7.08
N LEU A 205 3.33 -1.31 -7.05
CA LEU A 205 2.31 -0.81 -6.13
C LEU A 205 1.01 -0.61 -6.90
N VAL A 206 -0.10 -1.06 -6.30
CA VAL A 206 -1.45 -0.93 -6.85
C VAL A 206 -2.33 -0.25 -5.80
N VAL A 207 -2.77 0.97 -6.08
CA VAL A 207 -3.71 1.70 -5.24
C VAL A 207 -5.12 1.32 -5.67
N MET A 208 -5.92 0.84 -4.73
CA MET A 208 -7.30 0.40 -4.95
C MET A 208 -8.28 1.25 -4.16
N GLU A 209 -9.43 1.54 -4.76
CA GLU A 209 -10.56 2.20 -4.12
C GLU A 209 -11.85 1.67 -4.73
N ASN A 210 -12.88 1.42 -3.91
CA ASN A 210 -14.20 0.97 -4.36
C ASN A 210 -14.19 -0.22 -5.33
N GLY A 211 -13.27 -1.17 -5.13
CA GLY A 211 -13.16 -2.37 -5.96
C GLY A 211 -12.45 -2.18 -7.30
N ALA A 212 -11.89 -0.99 -7.58
CA ALA A 212 -11.18 -0.67 -8.81
C ALA A 212 -9.73 -0.23 -8.55
N VAL A 213 -8.89 -0.34 -9.58
CA VAL A 213 -7.53 0.23 -9.55
C VAL A 213 -7.60 1.72 -9.80
N VAL A 214 -7.12 2.50 -8.84
CA VAL A 214 -6.91 3.94 -8.99
C VAL A 214 -5.65 4.18 -9.82
N GLU A 215 -4.54 3.57 -9.44
CA GLU A 215 -3.26 3.69 -10.14
C GLU A 215 -2.38 2.48 -9.81
N ALA A 216 -1.55 2.08 -10.76
CA ALA A 216 -0.61 0.98 -10.60
C ALA A 216 0.72 1.33 -11.26
N GLY A 217 1.84 0.98 -10.61
CA GLY A 217 3.18 1.22 -11.15
C GLY A 217 4.28 1.14 -10.10
N PRO A 218 5.50 1.60 -10.45
CA PRO A 218 6.63 1.64 -9.52
C PRO A 218 6.31 2.51 -8.28
N PRO A 219 6.62 2.06 -7.05
CA PRO A 219 6.21 2.78 -5.83
C PRO A 219 6.73 4.22 -5.75
N ALA A 220 7.99 4.45 -6.19
CA ALA A 220 8.58 5.77 -6.22
C ALA A 220 7.84 6.71 -7.19
N GLU A 221 7.47 6.23 -8.38
CA GLU A 221 6.71 7.03 -9.35
C GLU A 221 5.32 7.38 -8.82
N LEU A 222 4.61 6.42 -8.24
CA LEU A 222 3.26 6.63 -7.67
C LEU A 222 3.30 7.58 -6.46
N TYR A 223 4.37 7.54 -5.66
CA TYR A 223 4.50 8.42 -4.50
C TYR A 223 4.92 9.85 -4.88
N ASP A 224 5.99 9.98 -5.68
CA ASP A 224 6.62 11.25 -6.03
C ASP A 224 5.93 11.97 -7.19
N ARG A 225 5.28 11.24 -8.12
CA ARG A 225 4.65 11.79 -9.33
C ARG A 225 3.33 11.10 -9.69
N PRO A 226 2.36 11.01 -8.75
CA PRO A 226 1.07 10.35 -8.99
C PRO A 226 0.40 10.93 -10.24
N ARG A 227 -0.16 10.07 -11.08
CA ARG A 227 -0.90 10.49 -12.29
C ARG A 227 -2.32 10.92 -11.97
N ARG A 228 -2.88 10.44 -10.85
CA ARG A 228 -4.24 10.79 -10.41
C ARG A 228 -4.24 11.42 -9.03
N ARG A 229 -5.07 12.46 -8.86
CA ARG A 229 -5.29 13.14 -7.58
C ARG A 229 -5.65 12.15 -6.46
N ARG A 230 -6.54 11.18 -6.75
CA ARG A 230 -6.92 10.14 -5.78
C ARG A 230 -5.73 9.32 -5.29
N ALA A 231 -4.77 8.97 -6.15
CA ALA A 231 -3.55 8.28 -5.71
C ALA A 231 -2.69 9.18 -4.80
N ALA A 232 -2.62 10.48 -5.08
CA ALA A 232 -1.92 11.45 -4.25
C ALA A 232 -2.53 11.60 -2.84
N GLU A 233 -3.86 11.52 -2.75
CA GLU A 233 -4.64 11.59 -1.51
C GLU A 233 -4.57 10.31 -0.67
N LEU A 234 -4.46 9.15 -1.32
CA LEU A 234 -4.44 7.83 -0.66
C LEU A 234 -3.05 7.36 -0.24
N LEU A 235 -2.00 7.85 -0.91
CA LEU A 235 -0.62 7.53 -0.57
C LEU A 235 -0.05 8.60 0.37
N GLY A 236 0.75 8.17 1.33
CA GLY A 236 1.42 9.02 2.33
C GLY A 236 0.72 9.02 3.68
N ALA A 237 1.50 9.21 4.73
CA ALA A 237 1.02 9.43 6.08
C ALA A 237 1.95 10.48 6.74
N PRO A 238 1.60 11.78 6.72
CA PRO A 238 0.36 12.37 6.19
C PRO A 238 0.25 12.34 4.64
N PRO A 239 -0.98 12.43 4.09
CA PRO A 239 -1.20 12.43 2.64
C PRO A 239 -0.73 13.73 1.97
N MET A 240 -0.75 13.78 0.63
CA MET A 240 -0.45 15.02 -0.11
C MET A 240 -1.44 16.13 0.27
N ASN A 241 -0.95 17.35 0.49
CA ASN A 241 -1.82 18.52 0.61
C ASN A 241 -2.42 18.82 -0.76
N ILE A 242 -3.74 18.97 -0.82
CA ILE A 242 -4.48 19.26 -2.06
C ILE A 242 -5.26 20.56 -1.87
N LEU A 243 -4.90 21.59 -2.61
CA LEU A 243 -5.49 22.92 -2.54
C LEU A 243 -6.20 23.26 -3.86
N PRO A 244 -7.48 23.64 -3.86
CA PRO A 244 -8.13 24.15 -5.07
C PRO A 244 -7.56 25.54 -5.41
N VAL A 245 -7.08 25.70 -6.63
CA VAL A 245 -6.42 26.93 -7.10
C VAL A 245 -7.01 27.38 -8.43
N ARG A 246 -6.95 28.68 -8.66
CA ARG A 246 -7.10 29.30 -9.98
C ARG A 246 -5.70 29.65 -10.49
N ALA A 247 -5.35 29.15 -11.66
CA ALA A 247 -4.14 29.57 -12.36
C ALA A 247 -4.46 30.76 -13.28
N ASN A 248 -3.66 31.81 -13.22
CA ASN A 248 -3.77 32.99 -14.08
C ASN A 248 -2.36 33.50 -14.49
N GLN A 249 -2.32 34.61 -15.23
CA GLN A 249 -1.06 35.20 -15.71
C GLN A 249 -0.12 35.66 -14.58
N THR A 250 -0.66 35.97 -13.39
CA THR A 250 0.10 36.44 -12.22
C THR A 250 0.44 35.32 -11.23
N GLY A 251 0.03 34.07 -11.49
CA GLY A 251 0.40 32.89 -10.72
C GLY A 251 -0.81 32.06 -10.27
N LEU A 252 -0.68 31.41 -9.11
CA LEU A 252 -1.70 30.59 -8.49
C LEU A 252 -2.36 31.36 -7.34
N SER A 253 -3.69 31.28 -7.25
CA SER A 253 -4.44 31.84 -6.11
C SER A 253 -5.55 30.92 -5.65
N LEU A 254 -5.91 31.01 -4.37
CA LEU A 254 -7.15 30.41 -3.84
C LEU A 254 -8.38 31.23 -4.26
N GLU A 255 -9.57 30.70 -3.98
CA GLU A 255 -10.84 31.38 -4.26
C GLU A 255 -11.04 32.66 -3.44
N ASP A 256 -10.49 32.71 -2.22
CA ASP A 256 -10.53 33.88 -1.34
C ASP A 256 -9.53 34.99 -1.73
N GLY A 257 -8.78 34.79 -2.82
CA GLY A 257 -7.79 35.74 -3.32
C GLY A 257 -6.38 35.57 -2.73
N THR A 258 -6.17 34.62 -1.82
CA THR A 258 -4.83 34.32 -1.29
C THR A 258 -3.88 33.92 -2.42
N HIS A 259 -2.83 34.69 -2.64
CA HIS A 259 -1.82 34.42 -3.68
C HIS A 259 -0.78 33.43 -3.18
N LEU A 260 -0.56 32.36 -3.95
CA LEU A 260 0.35 31.27 -3.62
C LEU A 260 1.67 31.33 -4.39
N GLY A 261 1.96 32.39 -5.14
CA GLY A 261 3.11 32.41 -6.05
C GLY A 261 2.92 31.50 -7.27
N GLY A 262 4.02 31.07 -7.89
CA GLY A 262 3.99 30.25 -9.10
C GLY A 262 4.23 31.05 -10.38
N ALA A 263 5.29 30.68 -11.11
CA ALA A 263 5.60 31.23 -12.42
C ALA A 263 4.60 30.74 -13.47
N SER A 264 3.94 31.69 -14.15
CA SER A 264 3.26 31.57 -15.45
C SER A 264 3.00 30.12 -15.84
N VAL A 265 1.96 29.51 -15.25
CA VAL A 265 1.35 28.37 -15.94
C VAL A 265 0.72 29.03 -17.16
N MET A 266 1.37 28.93 -18.32
CA MET A 266 0.85 29.44 -19.59
C MET A 266 -0.39 28.64 -19.96
N THR A 267 -1.51 29.00 -19.37
CA THR A 267 -2.80 28.38 -19.62
C THR A 267 -3.86 29.47 -19.52
N THR A 268 -4.90 29.36 -20.33
CA THR A 268 -6.17 30.05 -20.08
C THR A 268 -6.61 29.77 -18.64
N ALA A 269 -7.38 30.64 -17.99
CA ALA A 269 -7.75 30.43 -16.58
C ALA A 269 -8.29 29.01 -16.35
N VAL A 270 -7.50 28.18 -15.66
CA VAL A 270 -7.82 26.78 -15.35
C VAL A 270 -7.99 26.70 -13.84
N TYR A 271 -9.19 26.28 -13.43
CA TYR A 271 -9.38 25.76 -12.09
C TYR A 271 -8.67 24.40 -12.02
N ALA A 272 -7.87 24.21 -10.99
CA ALA A 272 -7.09 22.99 -10.80
C ALA A 272 -6.88 22.72 -9.31
N TYR A 273 -6.35 21.54 -8.99
CA TYR A 273 -5.86 21.23 -7.67
C TYR A 273 -4.34 21.29 -7.64
N LEU A 274 -3.78 22.09 -6.71
CA LEU A 274 -2.36 22.11 -6.39
C LEU A 274 -2.07 21.05 -5.32
N GLY A 275 -1.22 20.10 -5.68
CA GLY A 275 -0.70 19.05 -4.80
C GLY A 275 0.72 19.34 -4.34
N VAL A 276 1.00 19.20 -3.05
CA VAL A 276 2.36 19.20 -2.49
C VAL A 276 2.46 18.27 -1.28
N ARG A 277 3.48 17.42 -1.25
CA ARG A 277 3.73 16.51 -0.12
C ARG A 277 4.13 17.27 1.14
N PRO A 278 3.68 16.87 2.35
CA PRO A 278 4.04 17.52 3.61
C PRO A 278 5.54 17.70 3.82
N GLU A 279 6.34 16.70 3.47
CA GLU A 279 7.80 16.69 3.62
C GLU A 279 8.56 17.45 2.52
N ARG A 280 7.84 18.00 1.54
CA ARG A 280 8.40 18.88 0.49
C ARG A 280 8.15 20.36 0.76
N LEU A 281 7.49 20.67 1.87
CA LEU A 281 7.32 22.02 2.40
C LEU A 281 8.52 22.38 3.28
N PHE A 282 8.94 23.64 3.21
CA PHE A 282 9.99 24.20 4.07
C PHE A 282 9.54 25.55 4.62
N VAL A 283 10.06 25.97 5.76
CA VAL A 283 9.82 27.33 6.29
C VAL A 283 10.52 28.33 5.38
N LEU A 284 9.78 29.33 4.89
CA LEU A 284 10.34 30.36 4.02
C LEU A 284 10.95 31.48 4.86
N ASP A 285 12.27 31.64 4.76
CA ASP A 285 13.07 32.73 5.35
C ASP A 285 13.98 33.38 4.28
N ASP A 286 14.80 34.36 4.69
CA ASP A 286 15.70 35.08 3.78
C ASP A 286 16.82 34.19 3.20
N ALA A 287 17.16 33.08 3.85
CA ALA A 287 18.17 32.13 3.40
C ALA A 287 17.60 31.01 2.52
N SER A 288 16.27 30.93 2.41
CA SER A 288 15.57 29.87 1.72
C SER A 288 15.70 29.95 0.19
N PRO A 289 15.68 28.81 -0.51
CA PRO A 289 15.63 28.80 -1.97
C PRO A 289 14.35 29.47 -2.47
N GLN A 290 14.40 30.05 -3.67
CA GLN A 290 13.24 30.67 -4.29
C GLN A 290 12.10 29.64 -4.44
N PRO A 291 10.93 29.86 -3.81
CA PRO A 291 9.84 28.90 -3.85
C PRO A 291 9.11 28.96 -5.20
N GLY A 292 8.67 27.80 -5.67
CA GLY A 292 7.69 27.68 -6.73
C GLY A 292 6.28 28.05 -6.25
N ALA A 293 5.95 27.78 -4.99
CA ALA A 293 4.72 28.24 -4.35
C ALA A 293 4.96 28.63 -2.87
N LYS A 294 4.21 29.62 -2.39
CA LYS A 294 4.20 30.15 -1.02
C LYS A 294 2.85 29.89 -0.39
N LEU A 295 2.84 29.24 0.77
CA LEU A 295 1.64 28.88 1.51
C LEU A 295 1.63 29.68 2.82
N PRO A 296 0.84 30.76 2.93
CA PRO A 296 0.67 31.47 4.19
C PRO A 296 -0.22 30.64 5.13
N VAL A 297 0.39 29.82 5.97
CA VAL A 297 -0.29 28.90 6.87
C VAL A 297 -0.63 29.60 8.18
N THR A 298 -1.91 29.62 8.55
CA THR A 298 -2.35 29.88 9.92
C THR A 298 -2.21 28.57 10.69
N VAL A 299 -1.30 28.54 11.66
CA VAL A 299 -0.99 27.35 12.45
C VAL A 299 -2.09 27.10 13.46
N GLU A 300 -2.64 25.89 13.44
CA GLU A 300 -3.64 25.43 14.42
C GLU A 300 -2.98 24.56 15.49
N GLU A 301 -2.03 23.71 15.08
CA GLU A 301 -1.34 22.78 15.98
C GLU A 301 0.09 22.49 15.50
N VAL A 302 0.99 22.24 16.46
CA VAL A 302 2.34 21.73 16.20
C VAL A 302 2.58 20.48 17.02
N GLU A 303 2.75 19.36 16.34
CA GLU A 303 3.01 18.05 16.94
C GLU A 303 4.50 17.70 16.80
N ALA A 304 5.13 17.32 17.91
CA ALA A 304 6.50 16.79 17.91
C ALA A 304 6.47 15.25 17.80
N ALA A 305 7.06 14.71 16.74
CA ALA A 305 7.07 13.28 16.43
C ALA A 305 8.51 12.76 16.24
N GLY A 306 9.25 12.74 17.35
CA GLY A 306 10.66 12.31 17.34
C GLY A 306 11.57 13.33 16.66
N ALA A 307 12.15 12.97 15.51
CA ALA A 307 13.02 13.86 14.73
C ALA A 307 12.22 14.80 13.81
N ASP A 308 10.95 14.49 13.57
CA ASP A 308 10.06 15.28 12.73
C ASP A 308 9.14 16.16 13.60
N VAL A 309 8.75 17.30 13.04
CA VAL A 309 7.70 18.17 13.57
C VAL A 309 6.60 18.28 12.52
N TYR A 310 5.37 17.97 12.90
CA TYR A 310 4.21 18.19 12.06
C TYR A 310 3.56 19.53 12.41
N VAL A 311 3.35 20.37 11.40
CA VAL A 311 2.63 21.63 11.52
C VAL A 311 1.29 21.45 10.84
N HIS A 312 0.22 21.49 11.62
CA HIS A 312 -1.16 21.45 11.12
C HIS A 312 -1.73 22.86 11.13
N GLY A 313 -2.38 23.24 10.04
CA GLY A 313 -3.00 24.55 9.92
C GLY A 313 -3.81 24.70 8.66
N ARG A 314 -4.04 25.96 8.27
CA ARG A 314 -4.82 26.29 7.08
C ARG A 314 -4.18 27.33 6.20
N VAL A 315 -4.41 27.20 4.89
CA VAL A 315 -4.21 28.28 3.91
C VAL A 315 -5.59 28.66 3.39
N GLY A 316 -6.03 29.87 3.69
CA GLY A 316 -7.44 30.25 3.51
C GLY A 316 -8.34 29.33 4.34
N ALA A 317 -9.33 28.71 3.68
CA ALA A 317 -10.22 27.73 4.31
C ALA A 317 -9.69 26.28 4.29
N HIS A 318 -8.57 25.99 3.64
CA HIS A 318 -8.15 24.62 3.33
C HIS A 318 -7.10 24.10 4.31
N PRO A 319 -7.23 22.86 4.83
CA PRO A 319 -6.24 22.27 5.73
C PRO A 319 -4.93 21.98 5.00
N VAL A 320 -3.82 22.22 5.67
CA VAL A 320 -2.46 21.93 5.21
C VAL A 320 -1.67 21.34 6.36
N THR A 321 -0.88 20.31 6.06
CA THR A 321 0.09 19.71 6.97
C THR A 321 1.49 19.80 6.37
N ALA A 322 2.47 20.22 7.15
CA ALA A 322 3.88 20.17 6.79
C ALA A 322 4.65 19.25 7.74
N ARG A 323 5.65 18.53 7.21
CA ARG A 323 6.58 17.73 8.01
C ARG A 323 7.97 18.35 7.91
N LEU A 324 8.48 18.88 9.03
CA LEU A 324 9.70 19.66 9.10
C LEU A 324 10.74 18.97 10.01
N THR A 325 12.03 19.22 9.79
CA THR A 325 13.14 18.68 10.61
C THR A 325 13.47 19.55 11.83
N GLY A 326 12.50 20.34 12.31
CA GLY A 326 12.69 21.27 13.42
C GLY A 326 11.42 22.06 13.68
N ARG A 327 11.32 22.64 14.88
CA ARG A 327 10.15 23.45 15.26
C ARG A 327 10.26 24.82 14.60
N PRO A 328 9.27 25.25 13.78
CA PRO A 328 9.32 26.55 13.16
C PRO A 328 9.11 27.65 14.22
N GLU A 329 9.71 28.81 13.98
CA GLU A 329 9.26 30.03 14.65
C GLU A 329 7.90 30.44 14.07
N ILE A 330 6.90 30.53 14.94
CA ILE A 330 5.56 30.96 14.55
C ILE A 330 5.48 32.47 14.78
N GLY A 331 5.06 33.20 13.75
CA GLY A 331 4.90 34.65 13.84
C GLY A 331 3.81 35.08 14.86
N PRO A 332 3.76 36.37 15.21
CA PRO A 332 2.87 36.90 16.25
C PRO A 332 1.38 36.64 16.02
N ASP A 333 0.95 36.48 14.77
CA ASP A 333 -0.44 36.17 14.40
C ASP A 333 -0.74 34.66 14.32
N GLY A 334 0.15 33.81 14.84
CA GLY A 334 0.03 32.36 14.68
C GLY A 334 0.31 31.89 13.24
N ARG A 335 1.05 32.68 12.44
CA ARG A 335 1.28 32.41 11.01
C ARG A 335 2.71 31.99 10.73
N VAL A 336 2.86 31.12 9.74
CA VAL A 336 4.15 30.76 9.12
C VAL A 336 3.98 30.72 7.61
N VAL A 337 4.96 31.20 6.86
CA VAL A 337 4.96 31.06 5.40
C VAL A 337 5.78 29.83 5.04
N LEU A 338 5.15 28.86 4.39
CA LEU A 338 5.83 27.68 3.88
C LEU A 338 6.12 27.83 2.39
N GLY A 339 7.31 27.44 1.96
CA GLY A 339 7.70 27.35 0.57
C GLY A 339 7.63 25.91 0.06
N ALA A 340 7.37 25.77 -1.25
CA ALA A 340 7.52 24.52 -1.98
C ALA A 340 8.28 24.78 -3.28
N ARG A 341 9.23 23.91 -3.64
CA ARG A 341 9.98 24.00 -4.90
C ARG A 341 9.10 23.57 -6.08
N ARG A 342 9.30 24.18 -7.26
CA ARG A 342 8.46 23.94 -8.46
C ARG A 342 8.39 22.47 -8.85
N GLU A 343 9.48 21.73 -8.74
CA GLU A 343 9.58 20.30 -9.08
C GLU A 343 8.81 19.36 -8.14
N HIS A 344 8.31 19.87 -7.01
CA HIS A 344 7.51 19.13 -6.03
C HIS A 344 6.03 19.54 -6.04
N LEU A 345 5.66 20.46 -6.94
CA LEU A 345 4.28 20.85 -7.15
C LEU A 345 3.64 19.98 -8.22
N HIS A 346 2.43 19.55 -7.96
CA HIS A 346 1.61 18.78 -8.89
C HIS A 346 0.33 19.55 -9.17
N MET A 347 -0.07 19.66 -10.42
CA MET A 347 -1.36 20.23 -10.79
C MET A 347 -2.26 19.10 -11.24
N PHE A 348 -3.50 19.06 -10.77
CA PHE A 348 -4.49 18.08 -11.21
C PHE A 348 -5.71 18.79 -11.79
N ASP A 349 -6.21 18.25 -12.88
CA ASP A 349 -7.47 18.69 -13.49
C ASP A 349 -8.65 18.48 -12.54
N VAL A 350 -9.64 19.36 -12.59
CA VAL A 350 -10.79 19.33 -11.67
C VAL A 350 -11.77 18.22 -12.03
N GLU A 351 -11.99 17.98 -13.32
CA GLU A 351 -13.01 17.03 -13.79
C GLU A 351 -12.47 15.60 -13.81
N SER A 352 -11.36 15.38 -14.49
CA SER A 352 -10.74 14.06 -14.65
C SER A 352 -9.92 13.62 -13.44
N GLY A 353 -9.40 14.58 -12.66
CA GLY A 353 -8.44 14.30 -11.59
C GLY A 353 -7.07 13.84 -12.08
N GLU A 354 -6.80 13.90 -13.39
CA GLU A 354 -5.50 13.59 -13.96
C GLU A 354 -4.49 14.71 -13.71
N ARG A 355 -3.22 14.33 -13.56
CA ARG A 355 -2.13 15.28 -13.36
C ARG A 355 -1.78 15.97 -14.69
N LEU A 356 -1.76 17.31 -14.66
CA LEU A 356 -1.44 18.21 -15.78
C LEU A 356 0.06 18.25 -16.09
#